data_AF-A0A2A4SN50-F1
#
_entry.id   AF-A0A2A4SN50-F1
#
_cell.length_a   1.000
_cell.length_b   1.000
_cell.length_c   1.000
_cell.angle_alpha   90.00
_cell.angle_beta   90.00
_cell.angle_gamma   90.00
#
_symmetry.space_group_name_H-M   'P 1'
#
loop_
_entity.id
_entity.type
_entity.pdbx_description
1 polymer ?
#
loop_
_entity_poly.entity_id
_entity_poly.type
_entity_poly.pdbx_seq_one_letter_code
_entity_poly.pdbx_strand_id
1 'polypeptide(L)'
;MAQLRPSILYALLVLGGVLASTGLIYGIFYDSEKFDGNRYQHSYQQFSQALLTDKQKQAITLLQSKGVEWAHFRFIEAIKNDDTALVMAFIDAGMPLNSNSILLEIALGSSKNKKAMLVLLNRHYQLDFNALYRLPGYVSVFDRQLANISTAYIQQQKIKFRELMITYKKSHGAWEEKLANKKQQMLSVCKNDACRGGRINDVRRMFEASKPIEPVANYITKERAYVSLFTIAAWQKDSSLIKFIQQQGGELIANKLFLTDAKLIYFTIDKEGHALIVEKSSIEEE
;
A
#
# COMPACT_ATOMS: atom_id res chain seq x y z
N MET A 1 59.00 26.59 10.40
CA MET A 1 57.66 25.98 10.20
C MET A 1 57.82 24.85 9.18
N ALA A 2 57.67 23.60 9.59
CA ALA A 2 57.83 22.45 8.69
C ALA A 2 56.60 22.33 7.77
N GLN A 3 56.79 22.53 6.45
CA GLN A 3 55.76 22.26 5.46
C GLN A 3 55.53 20.76 5.37
N LEU A 4 54.37 20.30 5.87
CA LEU A 4 53.89 18.95 5.65
C LEU A 4 53.74 18.72 4.14
N ARG A 5 54.40 17.68 3.63
CA ARG A 5 54.27 17.29 2.22
C ARG A 5 52.82 16.91 1.93
N PRO A 6 52.23 17.36 0.80
CA PRO A 6 50.83 17.09 0.45
C PRO A 6 50.45 15.60 0.54
N SER A 7 51.39 14.70 0.23
CA SER A 7 51.20 13.25 0.31
C SER A 7 50.90 12.74 1.74
N ILE A 8 51.48 13.36 2.77
CA ILE A 8 51.22 13.00 4.18
C ILE A 8 49.83 13.47 4.59
N LEU A 9 49.41 14.64 4.10
CA LEU A 9 48.07 15.18 4.35
C LEU A 9 46.98 14.28 3.73
N TYR A 10 47.20 13.79 2.50
CA TYR A 10 46.29 12.84 1.85
C TYR A 10 46.22 11.50 2.60
N ALA A 11 47.36 10.96 3.04
CA ALA A 11 47.38 9.71 3.81
C ALA A 11 46.61 9.84 5.13
N LEU A 12 46.76 10.96 5.84
CA LEU A 12 46.04 11.23 7.09
C LEU A 12 44.53 11.45 6.86
N LEU A 13 44.13 12.09 5.77
CA LEU A 13 42.72 12.25 5.40
C LEU A 13 42.06 10.91 5.06
N VAL A 14 42.75 10.03 4.33
CA VAL A 14 42.24 8.70 4.00
C VAL A 14 42.12 7.84 5.26
N LEU A 15 43.14 7.84 6.12
CA LEU A 15 43.09 7.14 7.42
C LEU A 15 41.99 7.67 8.34
N GLY A 16 41.85 8.99 8.44
CA GLY A 16 40.79 9.64 9.19
C GLY A 16 39.41 9.29 8.64
N GLY A 17 39.25 9.25 7.30
CA GLY A 17 38.01 8.85 6.65
C GLY A 17 37.65 7.38 6.94
N VAL A 18 38.61 6.46 6.84
CA VAL A 18 38.38 5.03 7.13
C VAL A 18 38.04 4.81 8.61
N LEU A 19 38.74 5.48 9.54
CA LEU A 19 38.47 5.39 10.97
C LEU A 19 37.12 6.01 11.36
N ALA A 20 36.75 7.14 10.75
CA ALA A 20 35.44 7.75 10.96
C ALA A 20 34.32 6.87 10.40
N SER A 21 34.54 6.25 9.22
CA SER A 21 33.57 5.35 8.59
C SER A 21 33.33 4.09 9.43
N THR A 22 34.42 3.45 9.89
CA THR A 22 34.33 2.27 10.74
C THR A 22 33.77 2.59 12.12
N GLY A 23 34.10 3.75 12.69
CA GLY A 23 33.51 4.26 13.93
C GLY A 23 32.01 4.55 13.82
N LEU A 24 31.54 5.10 12.69
CA LEU A 24 30.13 5.33 12.42
C LEU A 24 29.37 4.02 12.23
N ILE A 25 29.92 3.07 11.46
CA ILE A 25 29.32 1.74 11.28
C ILE A 25 29.24 1.05 12.66
N TYR A 26 30.32 1.03 13.43
CA TYR A 26 30.29 0.46 14.76
C TYR A 26 29.29 1.17 15.68
N GLY A 27 29.23 2.50 15.68
CA GLY A 27 28.26 3.27 16.45
C GLY A 27 26.80 2.98 16.06
N ILE A 28 26.52 2.84 14.77
CA ILE A 28 25.15 2.56 14.29
C ILE A 28 24.73 1.12 14.61
N PHE A 29 25.62 0.13 14.45
CA PHE A 29 25.26 -1.29 14.64
C PHE A 29 25.42 -1.77 16.09
N TYR A 30 26.48 -1.37 16.80
CA TYR A 30 26.68 -1.73 18.21
C TYR A 30 25.65 -1.05 19.13
N ASP A 31 25.28 0.20 18.83
CA ASP A 31 24.23 0.88 19.58
C ASP A 31 22.83 0.37 19.18
N SER A 32 22.64 -0.18 17.97
CA SER A 32 21.36 -0.85 17.63
C SER A 32 21.09 -2.08 18.50
N GLU A 33 22.10 -2.90 18.80
CA GLU A 33 21.97 -4.01 19.76
C GLU A 33 21.67 -3.51 21.18
N LYS A 34 22.19 -2.33 21.55
CA LYS A 34 21.96 -1.72 22.86
C LYS A 34 20.60 -1.02 22.96
N PHE A 35 20.12 -0.43 21.86
CA PHE A 35 18.79 0.17 21.74
C PHE A 35 17.70 -0.90 21.75
N ASP A 36 17.92 -2.05 21.12
CA ASP A 36 16.99 -3.18 21.21
C ASP A 36 17.09 -3.90 22.57
N GLY A 37 18.30 -4.07 23.13
CA GLY A 37 18.50 -4.76 24.40
C GLY A 37 18.07 -3.99 25.66
N ASN A 38 18.23 -2.67 25.71
CA ASN A 38 17.86 -1.87 26.89
C ASN A 38 16.41 -1.36 26.88
N ARG A 39 15.72 -1.36 25.72
CA ARG A 39 14.34 -0.86 25.61
C ARG A 39 13.32 -1.70 26.40
N TYR A 40 13.69 -2.92 26.78
CA TYR A 40 12.77 -3.91 27.33
C TYR A 40 13.19 -4.53 28.68
N GLN A 41 14.23 -4.01 29.34
CA GLN A 41 14.61 -4.46 30.70
C GLN A 41 13.45 -4.36 31.71
N HIS A 42 12.43 -3.56 31.40
CA HIS A 42 11.23 -3.38 32.23
C HIS A 42 9.94 -3.98 31.62
N SER A 43 10.01 -4.79 30.55
CA SER A 43 8.81 -5.33 29.89
C SER A 43 7.90 -6.15 30.82
N TYR A 44 8.48 -6.72 31.88
CA TYR A 44 7.78 -7.52 32.88
C TYR A 44 7.39 -6.75 34.15
N GLN A 45 7.69 -5.45 34.23
CA GLN A 45 7.52 -4.67 35.47
C GLN A 45 6.06 -4.68 35.97
N GLN A 46 5.09 -4.65 35.06
CA GLN A 46 3.66 -4.72 35.40
C GLN A 46 3.26 -6.00 36.16
N PHE A 47 4.05 -7.07 36.05
CA PHE A 47 3.79 -8.34 36.71
C PHE A 47 4.46 -8.44 38.09
N SER A 48 5.42 -7.56 38.39
CA SER A 48 6.16 -7.57 39.66
C SER A 48 5.32 -7.23 40.89
N GLN A 49 4.21 -6.50 40.69
CA GLN A 49 3.31 -6.05 41.76
C GLN A 49 1.89 -6.61 41.61
N ALA A 50 1.64 -7.45 40.59
CA ALA A 50 0.32 -7.99 40.29
C ALA A 50 0.11 -9.37 40.95
N LEU A 51 -1.12 -9.66 41.36
CA LEU A 51 -1.50 -10.98 41.86
C LEU A 51 -1.79 -11.88 40.65
N LEU A 52 -0.78 -12.63 40.21
CA LEU A 52 -0.83 -13.46 39.02
C LEU A 52 -1.48 -14.82 39.31
N THR A 53 -2.29 -15.29 38.36
CA THR A 53 -2.74 -16.69 38.33
C THR A 53 -1.56 -17.64 38.06
N ASP A 54 -1.68 -18.92 38.44
CA ASP A 54 -0.62 -19.90 38.17
C ASP A 54 -0.33 -20.06 36.68
N LYS A 55 -1.37 -19.93 35.85
CA LYS A 55 -1.26 -19.93 34.38
C LYS A 55 -0.40 -18.77 33.88
N GLN A 56 -0.66 -17.55 34.36
CA GLN A 56 0.13 -16.37 34.02
C GLN A 56 1.59 -16.50 34.49
N LYS A 57 1.82 -17.01 35.71
CA LYS A 57 3.18 -17.23 36.23
C LYS A 57 3.98 -18.21 35.37
N GLN A 58 3.38 -19.34 34.98
CA GLN A 58 4.01 -20.32 34.10
C GLN A 58 4.34 -19.72 32.74
N ALA A 59 3.38 -18.97 32.17
CA ALA A 59 3.55 -18.33 30.88
C ALA A 59 4.68 -17.28 30.88
N ILE A 60 4.72 -16.40 31.89
CA ILE A 60 5.78 -15.40 32.06
C ILE A 60 7.14 -16.07 32.26
N THR A 61 7.21 -17.11 33.09
CA THR A 61 8.43 -17.89 33.30
C THR A 61 8.94 -18.50 31.99
N LEU A 62 8.04 -19.05 31.17
CA LEU A 62 8.38 -19.59 29.86
C LEU A 62 8.95 -18.49 28.94
N LEU A 63 8.28 -17.35 28.82
CA LEU A 63 8.74 -16.23 27.98
C LEU A 63 10.15 -15.75 28.42
N GLN A 64 10.36 -15.58 29.73
CA GLN A 64 11.66 -15.20 30.30
C GLN A 64 12.74 -16.25 30.03
N SER A 65 12.43 -17.54 30.20
CA SER A 65 13.37 -18.64 29.93
C SER A 65 13.79 -18.72 28.45
N LYS A 66 12.94 -18.24 27.55
CA LYS A 66 13.19 -18.15 26.10
C LYS A 66 13.90 -16.85 25.70
N GLY A 67 14.18 -15.95 26.65
CA GLY A 67 14.76 -14.65 26.36
C GLY A 67 13.83 -13.75 25.54
N VAL A 68 12.52 -14.02 25.56
CA VAL A 68 11.52 -13.24 24.82
C VAL A 68 10.98 -12.16 25.73
N GLU A 69 10.83 -10.94 25.23
CA GLU A 69 10.28 -9.83 26.00
C GLU A 69 8.75 -9.81 25.96
N TRP A 70 8.11 -9.36 27.03
CA TRP A 70 6.65 -9.17 27.04
C TRP A 70 6.30 -7.91 26.23
N ALA A 71 6.15 -8.06 24.92
CA ALA A 71 5.84 -6.96 24.03
C ALA A 71 4.93 -7.42 22.87
N HIS A 72 4.04 -6.54 22.44
CA HIS A 72 3.07 -6.86 21.40
C HIS A 72 3.73 -7.25 20.06
N PHE A 73 4.82 -6.59 19.65
CA PHE A 73 5.51 -6.96 18.41
C PHE A 73 6.14 -8.36 18.47
N ARG A 74 6.64 -8.81 19.63
CA ARG A 74 7.12 -10.19 19.85
C ARG A 74 6.00 -11.20 19.78
N PHE A 75 4.82 -10.84 20.27
CA PHE A 75 3.63 -11.67 20.10
C PHE A 75 3.26 -11.82 18.62
N ILE A 76 3.25 -10.72 17.85
CA ILE A 76 3.02 -10.78 16.41
C ILE A 76 4.11 -11.58 15.67
N GLU A 77 5.37 -11.45 16.07
CA GLU A 77 6.49 -12.22 15.52
C GLU A 77 6.32 -13.73 15.78
N ALA A 78 5.94 -14.12 17.01
CA ALA A 78 5.65 -15.51 17.35
C ALA A 78 4.51 -16.09 16.49
N ILE A 79 3.45 -15.30 16.24
CA ILE A 79 2.34 -15.70 15.35
C ILE A 79 2.87 -15.92 13.92
N LYS A 80 3.69 -15.01 13.40
CA LYS A 80 4.26 -15.11 12.05
C LYS A 80 5.18 -16.31 11.87
N ASN A 81 5.90 -16.67 12.92
CA ASN A 81 6.85 -17.78 12.93
C ASN A 81 6.21 -19.13 13.26
N ASP A 82 4.88 -19.20 13.38
CA ASP A 82 4.13 -20.41 13.78
C ASP A 82 4.55 -20.99 15.13
N ASP A 83 5.13 -20.19 16.04
CA ASP A 83 5.56 -20.65 17.36
C ASP A 83 4.36 -20.70 18.31
N THR A 84 3.58 -21.76 18.19
CA THR A 84 2.35 -21.96 18.99
C THR A 84 2.62 -21.97 20.49
N ALA A 85 3.81 -22.39 20.93
CA ALA A 85 4.20 -22.39 22.34
C ALA A 85 4.38 -20.96 22.86
N LEU A 86 5.11 -20.11 22.13
CA LEU A 86 5.26 -18.70 22.47
C LEU A 86 3.95 -17.94 22.35
N VAL A 87 3.16 -18.19 21.29
CA VAL A 87 1.84 -17.57 21.12
C VAL A 87 0.92 -17.89 22.31
N MET A 88 0.85 -19.16 22.72
CA MET A 88 0.06 -19.55 23.88
C MET A 88 0.60 -18.88 25.17
N ALA A 89 1.92 -18.78 25.33
CA ALA A 89 2.51 -18.09 26.48
C ALA A 89 2.13 -16.60 26.52
N PHE A 90 2.11 -15.90 25.38
CA PHE A 90 1.63 -14.52 25.33
C PHE A 90 0.14 -14.39 25.68
N ILE A 91 -0.69 -15.28 25.14
CA ILE A 91 -2.13 -15.34 25.44
C ILE A 91 -2.35 -15.58 26.94
N ASP A 92 -1.67 -16.56 27.50
CA ASP A 92 -1.81 -16.96 28.89
C ASP A 92 -1.24 -15.92 29.86
N ALA A 93 -0.24 -15.15 29.43
CA ALA A 93 0.24 -13.96 30.14
C ALA A 93 -0.74 -12.77 30.05
N GLY A 94 -1.83 -12.89 29.29
CA GLY A 94 -2.87 -11.86 29.17
C GLY A 94 -2.58 -10.78 28.12
N MET A 95 -1.71 -11.04 27.14
CA MET A 95 -1.42 -10.09 26.06
C MET A 95 -2.68 -9.86 25.20
N PRO A 96 -3.13 -8.62 24.95
CA PRO A 96 -4.19 -8.36 23.99
C PRO A 96 -3.69 -8.47 22.53
N LEU A 97 -4.54 -8.95 21.63
CA LEU A 97 -4.24 -8.98 20.19
C LEU A 97 -4.63 -7.65 19.52
N ASN A 98 -3.78 -6.63 19.69
CA ASN A 98 -3.99 -5.31 19.08
C ASN A 98 -3.48 -5.26 17.62
N SER A 99 -4.06 -6.04 16.72
CA SER A 99 -3.71 -5.98 15.29
C SER A 99 -4.90 -6.20 14.38
N ASN A 100 -5.20 -5.19 13.56
CA ASN A 100 -6.27 -5.24 12.57
C ASN A 100 -5.86 -5.96 11.27
N SER A 101 -4.59 -6.35 11.12
CA SER A 101 -4.04 -6.99 9.92
C SER A 101 -3.54 -8.41 10.15
N ILE A 102 -3.48 -8.89 11.40
CA ILE A 102 -2.84 -10.16 11.72
C ILE A 102 -3.46 -11.36 10.99
N LEU A 103 -4.78 -11.34 10.79
CA LEU A 103 -5.47 -12.41 10.06
C LEU A 103 -5.09 -12.43 8.59
N LEU A 104 -4.96 -11.25 7.98
CA LEU A 104 -4.45 -11.12 6.63
C LEU A 104 -3.00 -11.61 6.56
N GLU A 105 -2.16 -11.25 7.53
CA GLU A 105 -0.76 -11.66 7.58
C GLU A 105 -0.59 -13.17 7.71
N ILE A 106 -1.40 -13.83 8.55
CA ILE A 106 -1.44 -15.30 8.65
C ILE A 106 -1.89 -15.92 7.32
N ALA A 107 -2.95 -15.37 6.70
CA ALA A 107 -3.44 -15.87 5.42
C ALA A 107 -2.38 -15.74 4.30
N LEU A 108 -1.66 -14.62 4.27
CA LEU A 108 -0.59 -14.36 3.30
C LEU A 108 0.69 -15.17 3.56
N GLY A 109 0.90 -15.62 4.80
CA GLY A 109 2.08 -16.39 5.19
C GLY A 109 2.25 -17.70 4.41
N SER A 110 3.46 -18.25 4.39
CA SER A 110 3.76 -19.56 3.78
C SER A 110 3.49 -20.74 4.71
N SER A 111 3.10 -20.48 5.95
CA SER A 111 2.76 -21.49 6.96
C SER A 111 1.77 -22.53 6.44
N LYS A 112 2.02 -23.82 6.74
CA LYS A 112 1.02 -24.89 6.56
C LYS A 112 0.06 -24.99 7.76
N ASN A 113 0.40 -24.35 8.87
CA ASN A 113 -0.31 -24.41 10.15
C ASN A 113 -1.25 -23.23 10.38
N LYS A 114 -1.53 -22.41 9.34
CA LYS A 114 -2.45 -21.26 9.39
C LYS A 114 -3.74 -21.56 10.12
N LYS A 115 -4.39 -22.68 9.78
CA LYS A 115 -5.64 -23.12 10.41
C LYS A 115 -5.47 -23.30 11.92
N ALA A 116 -4.40 -23.96 12.36
CA ALA A 116 -4.16 -24.19 13.79
C ALA A 116 -3.93 -22.85 14.53
N MET A 117 -3.15 -21.95 13.93
CA MET A 117 -2.91 -20.62 14.48
C MET A 117 -4.21 -19.80 14.58
N LEU A 118 -5.04 -19.80 13.53
CA LEU A 118 -6.33 -19.10 13.53
C LEU A 118 -7.31 -19.70 14.53
N VAL A 119 -7.35 -21.02 14.70
CA VAL A 119 -8.17 -21.69 15.73
C VAL A 119 -7.73 -21.25 17.13
N LEU A 120 -6.41 -21.23 17.37
CA LEU A 120 -5.85 -20.78 18.64
C LEU A 120 -6.26 -19.33 18.92
N LEU A 121 -6.01 -18.41 17.98
CA LEU A 121 -6.34 -17.00 18.17
C LEU A 121 -7.86 -16.76 18.29
N ASN A 122 -8.69 -17.46 17.52
CA ASN A 122 -10.14 -17.25 17.57
C ASN A 122 -10.75 -17.64 18.91
N ARG A 123 -10.23 -18.71 19.53
CA ARG A 123 -10.67 -19.15 20.87
C ARG A 123 -10.47 -18.08 21.94
N HIS A 124 -9.47 -17.20 21.77
CA HIS A 124 -9.06 -16.25 22.79
C HIS A 124 -9.45 -14.80 22.50
N TYR A 125 -9.63 -14.41 21.23
CA TYR A 125 -9.83 -13.01 20.84
C TYR A 125 -11.09 -12.70 20.04
N GLN A 126 -11.97 -13.68 19.76
CA GLN A 126 -13.21 -13.49 18.98
C GLN A 126 -12.95 -12.75 17.65
N LEU A 127 -12.27 -13.44 16.74
CA LEU A 127 -11.78 -12.85 15.50
C LEU A 127 -12.91 -12.59 14.51
N ASP A 128 -12.89 -11.42 13.86
CA ASP A 128 -13.82 -11.10 12.78
C ASP A 128 -13.29 -11.59 11.41
N PHE A 129 -13.87 -12.69 10.94
CA PHE A 129 -13.57 -13.27 9.62
C PHE A 129 -14.28 -12.55 8.46
N ASN A 130 -15.21 -11.63 8.75
CA ASN A 130 -15.97 -10.84 7.78
C ASN A 130 -15.42 -9.42 7.61
N ALA A 131 -14.27 -9.11 8.21
CA ALA A 131 -13.61 -7.83 7.99
C ALA A 131 -12.98 -7.71 6.58
N LEU A 132 -12.87 -6.46 6.11
CA LEU A 132 -12.11 -6.11 4.92
C LEU A 132 -10.72 -5.59 5.30
N TYR A 133 -9.69 -6.26 4.80
CA TYR A 133 -8.30 -5.94 5.11
C TYR A 133 -7.66 -5.17 3.96
N ARG A 134 -6.96 -4.08 4.27
CA ARG A 134 -6.17 -3.36 3.28
C ARG A 134 -5.02 -4.26 2.83
N LEU A 135 -5.01 -4.63 1.55
CA LEU A 135 -3.91 -5.38 0.97
C LEU A 135 -2.67 -4.48 0.90
N PRO A 136 -1.54 -4.86 1.52
CA PRO A 136 -0.33 -4.05 1.47
C PRO A 136 0.20 -3.91 0.04
N GLY A 137 0.71 -2.73 -0.31
CA GLY A 137 1.19 -2.42 -1.66
C GLY A 137 2.36 -3.30 -2.14
N TYR A 138 3.14 -3.87 -1.21
CA TYR A 138 4.24 -4.79 -1.52
C TYR A 138 3.76 -6.20 -1.93
N VAL A 139 2.49 -6.54 -1.73
CA VAL A 139 1.92 -7.85 -2.09
C VAL A 139 1.51 -7.82 -3.57
N SER A 140 2.46 -8.10 -4.46
CA SER A 140 2.27 -8.05 -5.92
C SER A 140 1.73 -9.34 -6.53
N VAL A 141 1.72 -10.46 -5.78
CA VAL A 141 1.27 -11.77 -6.28
C VAL A 141 -0.19 -11.78 -6.77
N PHE A 142 -1.00 -10.81 -6.35
CA PHE A 142 -2.41 -10.65 -6.75
C PHE A 142 -2.64 -9.52 -7.77
N ASP A 143 -1.58 -8.88 -8.28
CA ASP A 143 -1.73 -7.73 -9.18
C ASP A 143 -2.45 -8.08 -10.47
N ARG A 144 -2.27 -9.30 -10.99
CA ARG A 144 -2.96 -9.76 -12.19
C ARG A 144 -4.47 -9.89 -11.94
N GLN A 145 -4.86 -10.48 -10.82
CA GLN A 145 -6.25 -10.64 -10.41
C GLN A 145 -6.93 -9.28 -10.22
N LEU A 146 -6.25 -8.34 -9.56
CA LEU A 146 -6.72 -6.97 -9.37
C LEU A 146 -6.80 -6.18 -10.69
N ALA A 147 -5.82 -6.36 -11.58
CA ALA A 147 -5.85 -5.74 -12.91
C ALA A 147 -7.06 -6.23 -13.72
N ASN A 148 -7.35 -7.54 -13.68
CA ASN A 148 -8.49 -8.11 -14.39
C ASN A 148 -9.83 -7.48 -13.94
N ILE A 149 -9.99 -7.20 -12.65
CA ILE A 149 -11.19 -6.53 -12.11
C ILE A 149 -11.37 -5.12 -12.70
N SER A 150 -10.28 -4.35 -12.80
CA SER A 150 -10.33 -2.96 -13.28
C SER A 150 -10.25 -2.79 -14.81
N THR A 151 -9.90 -3.85 -15.54
CA THR A 151 -9.52 -3.76 -16.97
C THR A 151 -10.66 -3.21 -17.82
N ALA A 152 -11.88 -3.73 -17.66
CA ALA A 152 -13.03 -3.28 -18.44
C ALA A 152 -13.29 -1.77 -18.27
N TYR A 153 -13.25 -1.30 -17.02
CA TYR A 153 -13.40 0.11 -16.69
C TYR A 153 -12.30 0.98 -17.33
N ILE A 154 -11.03 0.58 -17.17
CA ILE A 154 -9.89 1.30 -17.74
C ILE A 154 -10.01 1.38 -19.27
N GLN A 155 -10.42 0.30 -19.94
CA GLN A 155 -10.62 0.30 -21.39
C GLN A 155 -11.76 1.23 -21.81
N GLN A 156 -12.87 1.26 -21.07
CA GLN A 156 -13.96 2.18 -21.32
C GLN A 156 -13.49 3.65 -21.23
N GLN A 157 -12.67 3.99 -20.25
CA GLN A 157 -12.12 5.34 -20.11
C GLN A 157 -11.15 5.70 -21.24
N LYS A 158 -10.33 4.74 -21.70
CA LYS A 158 -9.48 4.93 -22.89
C LYS A 158 -10.30 5.21 -24.15
N ILE A 159 -11.44 4.55 -24.33
CA ILE A 159 -12.35 4.80 -25.46
C ILE A 159 -12.94 6.21 -25.36
N LYS A 160 -13.50 6.59 -24.20
CA LYS A 160 -14.03 7.94 -23.97
C LYS A 160 -13.00 9.03 -24.23
N PHE A 161 -11.76 8.83 -23.78
CA PHE A 161 -10.66 9.75 -24.06
C PHE A 161 -10.38 9.89 -25.56
N ARG A 162 -10.38 8.79 -26.32
CA ARG A 162 -10.18 8.83 -27.79
C ARG A 162 -11.30 9.63 -28.48
N GLU A 163 -12.55 9.45 -28.06
CA GLU A 163 -13.69 10.21 -28.61
C GLU A 163 -13.57 11.72 -28.33
N LEU A 164 -13.19 12.08 -27.10
CA LEU A 164 -12.90 13.47 -26.73
C LEU A 164 -11.76 14.05 -27.56
N MET A 165 -10.69 13.29 -27.79
CA MET A 165 -9.56 13.71 -28.63
C MET A 165 -9.95 13.92 -30.09
N ILE A 166 -10.80 13.07 -30.66
CA ILE A 166 -11.33 13.26 -32.02
C ILE A 166 -12.13 14.56 -32.11
N THR A 167 -12.99 14.80 -31.12
CA THR A 167 -13.80 16.02 -31.03
C THR A 167 -12.92 17.27 -30.89
N TYR A 168 -11.91 17.21 -30.02
CA TYR A 168 -10.92 18.26 -29.83
C TYR A 168 -10.15 18.55 -31.12
N LYS A 169 -9.63 17.54 -31.82
CA LYS A 169 -8.88 17.74 -33.06
C LYS A 169 -9.72 18.45 -34.13
N LYS A 170 -11.00 18.09 -34.24
CA LYS A 170 -11.93 18.74 -35.18
C LYS A 170 -12.17 20.21 -34.80
N SER A 171 -12.44 20.51 -33.52
CA SER A 171 -12.68 21.88 -33.07
C SER A 171 -11.42 22.73 -33.14
N HIS A 172 -10.26 22.16 -32.82
CA HIS A 172 -8.96 22.81 -32.93
C HIS A 172 -8.62 23.16 -34.38
N GLY A 173 -8.79 22.22 -35.32
CA GLY A 173 -8.57 22.51 -36.75
C GLY A 173 -9.49 23.63 -37.27
N ALA A 174 -10.77 23.62 -36.90
CA ALA A 174 -11.70 24.70 -37.26
C ALA A 174 -11.34 26.05 -36.61
N TRP A 175 -10.81 26.03 -35.39
CA TRP A 175 -10.30 27.22 -34.72
C TRP A 175 -9.04 27.76 -35.40
N GLU A 176 -8.10 26.89 -35.78
CA GLU A 176 -6.88 27.25 -36.52
C GLU A 176 -7.20 27.87 -37.88
N GLU A 177 -8.18 27.30 -38.61
CA GLU A 177 -8.64 27.83 -39.89
C GLU A 177 -9.24 29.24 -39.73
N LYS A 178 -10.14 29.43 -38.75
CA LYS A 178 -10.72 30.75 -38.45
C LYS A 178 -9.65 31.77 -38.04
N LEU A 179 -8.68 31.34 -37.24
CA LEU A 179 -7.54 32.16 -36.83
C LEU A 179 -6.69 32.57 -38.04
N ALA A 180 -6.39 31.63 -38.95
CA ALA A 180 -5.61 31.88 -40.15
C ALA A 180 -6.33 32.84 -41.11
N ASN A 181 -7.62 32.60 -41.36
CA ASN A 181 -8.46 33.47 -42.20
C ASN A 181 -8.52 34.89 -41.62
N LYS A 182 -8.68 35.04 -40.30
CA LYS A 182 -8.69 36.36 -39.67
C LYS A 182 -7.33 37.05 -39.74
N LYS A 183 -6.23 36.32 -39.59
CA LYS A 183 -4.87 36.88 -39.80
C LYS A 183 -4.71 37.39 -41.22
N GLN A 184 -5.07 36.60 -42.24
CA GLN A 184 -4.99 37.02 -43.63
C GLN A 184 -5.82 38.27 -43.91
N GLN A 185 -7.07 38.31 -43.42
CA GLN A 185 -7.94 39.49 -43.54
C GLN A 185 -7.31 40.74 -42.90
N MET A 186 -6.68 40.60 -41.74
CA MET A 186 -6.06 41.74 -41.05
C MET A 186 -4.73 42.17 -41.66
N LEU A 187 -4.03 41.26 -42.35
CA LEU A 187 -2.77 41.54 -43.03
C LEU A 187 -2.96 42.22 -44.39
N SER A 188 -4.09 42.03 -45.06
CA SER A 188 -4.36 42.62 -46.38
C SER A 188 -4.36 44.16 -46.39
N VAL A 189 -4.60 44.77 -45.22
CA VAL A 189 -4.61 46.23 -45.03
C VAL A 189 -3.26 46.80 -44.54
N CYS A 190 -2.26 45.95 -44.27
CA CYS A 190 -0.95 46.37 -43.75
C CYS A 190 0.09 46.57 -44.86
N LYS A 191 0.74 47.75 -44.87
CA LYS A 191 1.77 48.13 -45.86
C LYS A 191 3.22 47.95 -45.41
N ASN A 192 3.46 47.68 -44.13
CA ASN A 192 4.80 47.52 -43.55
C ASN A 192 4.84 46.40 -42.49
N ASP A 193 6.03 45.94 -42.12
CA ASP A 193 6.20 44.79 -41.23
C ASP A 193 5.79 45.06 -39.79
N ALA A 194 5.94 46.30 -39.30
CA ALA A 194 5.48 46.70 -37.97
C ALA A 194 3.95 46.54 -37.83
N CYS A 195 3.17 46.95 -38.84
CA CYS A 195 1.72 46.73 -38.89
C CYS A 195 1.40 45.22 -38.89
N ARG A 196 2.12 44.43 -39.69
CA ARG A 196 1.88 42.98 -39.81
C ARG A 196 2.09 42.26 -38.48
N GLY A 197 3.20 42.54 -37.79
CA GLY A 197 3.54 41.94 -36.50
C GLY A 197 2.52 42.29 -35.40
N GLY A 198 2.14 43.57 -35.29
CA GLY A 198 1.13 44.01 -34.32
C GLY A 198 -0.24 43.34 -34.54
N ARG A 199 -0.74 43.35 -35.78
CA ARG A 199 -2.04 42.76 -36.10
C ARG A 199 -2.10 41.24 -35.90
N ILE A 200 -1.02 40.51 -36.18
CA ILE A 200 -0.97 39.06 -35.90
C ILE A 200 -1.13 38.78 -34.41
N ASN A 201 -0.50 39.58 -33.56
CA ASN A 201 -0.56 39.42 -32.10
C ASN A 201 -1.94 39.80 -31.55
N ASP A 202 -2.57 40.85 -32.09
CA ASP A 202 -3.95 41.22 -31.73
C ASP A 202 -4.93 40.09 -32.05
N VAL A 203 -4.82 39.50 -33.24
CA VAL A 203 -5.68 38.38 -33.65
C VAL A 203 -5.44 37.14 -32.78
N ARG A 204 -4.19 36.82 -32.40
CA ARG A 204 -3.90 35.74 -31.45
C ARG A 204 -4.58 35.98 -30.10
N ARG A 205 -4.45 37.18 -29.53
CA ARG A 205 -5.10 37.54 -28.26
C ARG A 205 -6.62 37.44 -28.33
N MET A 206 -7.23 37.88 -29.44
CA MET A 206 -8.68 37.77 -29.65
C MET A 206 -9.18 36.31 -29.66
N PHE A 207 -8.37 35.38 -30.17
CA PHE A 207 -8.76 33.98 -30.31
C PHE A 207 -8.35 33.10 -29.11
N GLU A 208 -7.47 33.58 -28.23
CA GLU A 208 -6.95 32.81 -27.11
C GLU A 208 -8.06 32.30 -26.18
N ALA A 209 -9.03 33.15 -25.85
CA ALA A 209 -10.17 32.77 -25.00
C ALA A 209 -11.12 31.74 -25.63
N SER A 210 -11.10 31.59 -26.96
CA SER A 210 -11.93 30.59 -27.68
C SER A 210 -11.15 29.35 -28.10
N LYS A 211 -9.87 29.25 -27.72
CA LYS A 211 -9.03 28.09 -28.04
C LYS A 211 -9.63 26.84 -27.37
N PRO A 212 -9.90 25.77 -28.13
CA PRO A 212 -10.36 24.51 -27.56
C PRO A 212 -9.36 23.98 -26.52
N ILE A 213 -9.89 23.40 -25.44
CA ILE A 213 -9.08 22.80 -24.37
C ILE A 213 -8.75 21.37 -24.75
N GLU A 214 -7.46 21.03 -24.71
CA GLU A 214 -7.01 19.66 -24.99
C GLU A 214 -7.44 18.72 -23.86
N PRO A 215 -8.11 17.59 -24.16
CA PRO A 215 -8.40 16.56 -23.18
C PRO A 215 -7.13 16.02 -22.54
N VAL A 216 -7.14 15.86 -21.21
CA VAL A 216 -6.01 15.27 -20.47
C VAL A 216 -6.21 13.77 -20.32
N ALA A 217 -5.16 13.00 -20.63
CA ALA A 217 -5.18 11.56 -20.42
C ALA A 217 -5.04 11.24 -18.93
N ASN A 218 -6.05 10.58 -18.35
CA ASN A 218 -5.97 10.11 -16.97
C ASN A 218 -5.20 8.79 -16.91
N TYR A 219 -4.12 8.75 -16.14
CA TYR A 219 -3.45 7.50 -15.80
C TYR A 219 -4.22 6.80 -14.68
N ILE A 220 -5.04 5.82 -15.06
CA ILE A 220 -5.88 5.06 -14.13
C ILE A 220 -5.16 3.79 -13.72
N THR A 221 -4.83 3.68 -12.44
CA THR A 221 -4.20 2.49 -11.85
C THR A 221 -4.78 2.16 -10.49
N LYS A 222 -4.45 0.98 -9.97
CA LYS A 222 -4.74 0.57 -8.60
C LYS A 222 -4.07 1.54 -7.62
N GLU A 223 -4.88 2.13 -6.75
CA GLU A 223 -4.39 2.93 -5.63
C GLU A 223 -4.37 2.09 -4.34
N ARG A 224 -5.50 1.48 -3.99
CA ARG A 224 -5.65 0.65 -2.78
C ARG A 224 -6.72 -0.43 -3.00
N ALA A 225 -6.52 -1.57 -2.37
CA ALA A 225 -7.48 -2.68 -2.38
C ALA A 225 -7.77 -3.12 -0.95
N TYR A 226 -9.05 -3.36 -0.67
CA TYR A 226 -9.52 -3.97 0.57
C TYR A 226 -10.19 -5.29 0.24
N VAL A 227 -9.69 -6.36 0.84
CA VAL A 227 -10.07 -7.73 0.52
C VAL A 227 -10.40 -8.51 1.78
N SER A 228 -11.39 -9.40 1.69
CA SER A 228 -11.72 -10.35 2.74
C SER A 228 -10.69 -11.48 2.82
N LEU A 229 -10.64 -12.17 3.97
CA LEU A 229 -9.81 -13.37 4.11
C LEU A 229 -10.21 -14.46 3.13
N PHE A 230 -11.51 -14.57 2.84
CA PHE A 230 -12.04 -15.49 1.86
C PHE A 230 -11.42 -15.27 0.48
N THR A 231 -11.34 -14.00 0.04
CA THR A 231 -10.74 -13.62 -1.25
C THR A 231 -9.27 -14.03 -1.34
N ILE A 232 -8.51 -13.80 -0.27
CA ILE A 232 -7.10 -14.22 -0.21
C ILE A 232 -6.99 -15.74 -0.32
N ALA A 233 -7.78 -16.47 0.45
CA ALA A 233 -7.78 -17.93 0.44
C ALA A 233 -8.17 -18.49 -0.93
N ALA A 234 -9.16 -17.91 -1.60
CA ALA A 234 -9.59 -18.27 -2.95
C ALA A 234 -8.49 -18.03 -3.99
N TRP A 235 -7.85 -16.86 -4.00
CA TRP A 235 -6.74 -16.58 -4.93
C TRP A 235 -5.51 -17.46 -4.69
N GLN A 236 -5.24 -17.84 -3.44
CA GLN A 236 -4.18 -18.78 -3.09
C GLN A 236 -4.57 -20.24 -3.36
N LYS A 237 -5.84 -20.52 -3.69
CA LYS A 237 -6.42 -21.88 -3.81
C LYS A 237 -6.27 -22.70 -2.52
N ASP A 238 -6.31 -22.03 -1.36
CA ASP A 238 -6.21 -22.66 -0.05
C ASP A 238 -7.58 -23.17 0.41
N SER A 239 -7.97 -24.34 -0.10
CA SER A 239 -9.26 -24.98 0.23
C SER A 239 -9.44 -25.28 1.73
N SER A 240 -8.36 -25.47 2.48
CA SER A 240 -8.41 -25.71 3.93
C SER A 240 -8.82 -24.43 4.66
N LEU A 241 -8.20 -23.30 4.29
CA LEU A 241 -8.51 -22.00 4.85
C LEU A 241 -9.93 -21.53 4.47
N ILE A 242 -10.35 -21.74 3.21
CA ILE A 242 -11.73 -21.45 2.77
C ILE A 242 -12.74 -22.19 3.65
N LYS A 243 -12.59 -23.52 3.81
CA LYS A 243 -13.49 -24.32 4.64
C LYS A 243 -13.50 -23.84 6.09
N PHE A 244 -12.34 -23.51 6.64
CA PHE A 244 -12.24 -23.00 8.00
C PHE A 244 -13.00 -21.68 8.18
N ILE A 245 -12.79 -20.70 7.30
CA ILE A 245 -13.48 -19.41 7.33
C ILE A 245 -15.00 -19.62 7.31
N GLN A 246 -15.50 -20.48 6.42
CA GLN A 246 -16.92 -20.80 6.34
C GLN A 246 -17.46 -21.46 7.62
N GLN A 247 -16.69 -22.37 8.23
CA GLN A 247 -17.06 -23.00 9.51
C GLN A 247 -17.12 -22.01 10.66
N GLN A 248 -16.38 -20.90 10.60
CA GLN A 248 -16.42 -19.83 11.60
C GLN A 248 -17.51 -18.77 11.30
N GLY A 249 -18.40 -19.02 10.32
CA GLY A 249 -19.44 -18.06 9.93
C GLY A 249 -18.97 -16.95 9.00
N GLY A 250 -17.81 -17.14 8.35
CA GLY A 250 -17.31 -16.23 7.33
C GLY A 250 -18.16 -16.29 6.06
N GLU A 251 -18.67 -15.13 5.63
CA GLU A 251 -19.55 -14.97 4.49
C GLU A 251 -18.79 -14.45 3.25
N LEU A 252 -19.43 -14.62 2.09
CA LEU A 252 -18.94 -14.02 0.85
C LEU A 252 -19.36 -12.54 0.81
N ILE A 253 -18.45 -11.66 1.24
CA ILE A 253 -18.67 -10.21 1.24
C ILE A 253 -18.04 -9.51 0.03
N ALA A 254 -18.56 -8.33 -0.32
CA ALA A 254 -18.02 -7.50 -1.38
C ALA A 254 -16.70 -6.83 -0.96
N ASN A 255 -15.65 -7.07 -1.75
CA ASN A 255 -14.35 -6.41 -1.66
C ASN A 255 -14.38 -5.04 -2.34
N LYS A 256 -13.35 -4.23 -2.10
CA LYS A 256 -13.26 -2.84 -2.59
C LYS A 256 -11.93 -2.60 -3.31
N LEU A 257 -11.98 -2.13 -4.55
CA LEU A 257 -10.83 -1.68 -5.33
C LEU A 257 -10.96 -0.19 -5.64
N PHE A 258 -10.00 0.60 -5.19
CA PHE A 258 -9.92 2.03 -5.46
C PHE A 258 -8.88 2.29 -6.55
N LEU A 259 -9.27 3.13 -7.51
CA LEU A 259 -8.43 3.57 -8.61
C LEU A 259 -8.04 5.05 -8.46
N THR A 260 -6.95 5.44 -9.11
CA THR A 260 -6.37 6.80 -9.05
C THR A 260 -7.28 7.93 -9.55
N ASP A 261 -8.35 7.62 -10.27
CA ASP A 261 -9.38 8.57 -10.69
C ASP A 261 -10.57 8.64 -9.72
N ALA A 262 -10.36 8.22 -8.47
CA ALA A 262 -11.36 8.12 -7.41
C ALA A 262 -12.52 7.15 -7.70
N LYS A 263 -12.39 6.27 -8.71
CA LYS A 263 -13.35 5.20 -8.93
C LYS A 263 -13.21 4.12 -7.87
N LEU A 264 -14.33 3.76 -7.25
CA LEU A 264 -14.49 2.58 -6.42
C LEU A 264 -15.21 1.47 -7.21
N ILE A 265 -14.60 0.28 -7.23
CA ILE A 265 -15.17 -0.95 -7.79
C ILE A 265 -15.42 -1.93 -6.65
N TYR A 266 -16.66 -2.40 -6.53
CA TYR A 266 -17.05 -3.48 -5.64
C TYR A 266 -16.98 -4.81 -6.37
N PHE A 267 -16.42 -5.84 -5.74
CA PHE A 267 -16.30 -7.15 -6.38
C PHE A 267 -16.34 -8.30 -5.35
N THR A 268 -16.92 -9.42 -5.72
CA THR A 268 -16.85 -10.68 -4.96
C THR A 268 -15.94 -11.66 -5.68
N ILE A 269 -15.36 -12.60 -4.93
CA ILE A 269 -14.51 -13.66 -5.47
C ILE A 269 -15.15 -15.01 -5.13
N ASP A 270 -15.43 -15.84 -6.13
CA ASP A 270 -15.96 -17.19 -5.90
C ASP A 270 -14.90 -18.13 -5.28
N LYS A 271 -15.28 -19.39 -5.00
CA LYS A 271 -14.36 -20.37 -4.39
C LYS A 271 -13.22 -20.76 -5.34
N GLU A 272 -13.44 -20.60 -6.63
CA GLU A 272 -12.53 -20.91 -7.73
C GLU A 272 -11.53 -19.77 -7.97
N GLY A 273 -11.77 -18.58 -7.40
CA GLY A 273 -10.93 -17.41 -7.49
C GLY A 273 -11.31 -16.44 -8.62
N HIS A 274 -12.47 -16.62 -9.25
CA HIS A 274 -12.98 -15.71 -10.27
C HIS A 274 -13.68 -14.50 -9.64
N ALA A 275 -13.51 -13.34 -10.28
CA ALA A 275 -14.10 -12.10 -9.81
C ALA A 275 -15.43 -11.80 -10.50
N LEU A 276 -16.42 -11.42 -9.69
CA LEU A 276 -17.70 -10.87 -10.12
C LEU A 276 -17.79 -9.41 -9.67
N ILE A 277 -18.00 -8.50 -10.61
CA ILE A 277 -18.19 -7.08 -10.32
C ILE A 277 -19.62 -6.90 -9.79
N VAL A 278 -19.76 -6.27 -8.62
CA VAL A 278 -21.07 -5.95 -8.05
C VAL A 278 -21.49 -4.59 -8.61
N GLU A 279 -22.48 -4.59 -9.51
CA GLU A 279 -23.07 -3.36 -10.00
C GLU A 279 -23.88 -2.67 -8.90
N LYS A 280 -23.85 -1.33 -8.88
CA LYS A 280 -24.34 -0.48 -7.78
C LYS A 280 -25.86 -0.57 -7.52
N SER A 281 -26.60 -1.43 -8.22
CA SER A 281 -28.05 -1.59 -8.06
C SER A 281 -28.47 -2.38 -6.82
N SER A 282 -27.51 -2.92 -6.05
CA SER A 282 -27.79 -3.80 -4.89
C SER A 282 -27.10 -3.39 -3.58
N ILE A 283 -26.49 -2.20 -3.51
CA ILE A 283 -25.90 -1.69 -2.27
C ILE A 283 -26.72 -0.46 -1.86
N GLU A 284 -27.78 -0.71 -1.10
CA GLU A 284 -28.39 0.33 -0.28
C GLU A 284 -27.30 0.91 0.62
N GLU A 285 -27.20 2.24 0.65
CA GLU A 285 -26.20 2.98 1.40
C GLU A 285 -26.50 2.84 2.90
N GLU A 286 -25.75 1.98 3.59
CA GLU A 286 -25.47 2.08 5.04
C GLU A 286 -24.12 2.76 5.29
#